data_AF-A0A967NVH2-F1
#
_entry.id   AF-A0A967NVH2-F1
#
_cell.length_a   1.000
_cell.length_b   1.000
_cell.length_c   1.000
_cell.angle_alpha   90.00
_cell.angle_beta   90.00
_cell.angle_gamma   90.00
#
_symmetry.space_group_name_H-M   'P 1'
#
loop_
_entity.id
_entity.type
_entity.pdbx_description
1 polymer ?
#
loop_
_entity_poly.entity_id
_entity_poly.type
_entity_poly.pdbx_seq_one_letter_code
_entity_poly.pdbx_strand_id
1 'polypeptide(L)' 'DVGYYIPGTKWEVDARHDVYNRLEDDVMETQWVTTTLGVQYHFNLKTRLTFNYIMRDVKAVNFSAATGPNEQL' A
#
# COMPACT_ATOMS: atom_id res chain seq x y z
N ASP A 1 1.89 -8.62 4.51
CA ASP A 1 0.54 -9.00 4.07
C ASP A 1 -0.03 -9.96 5.11
N VAL A 2 -1.30 -9.78 5.48
CA VAL A 2 -2.07 -10.66 6.38
C VAL A 2 -3.48 -10.83 5.81
N GLY A 3 -4.02 -12.05 5.89
CA GLY A 3 -5.39 -12.36 5.48
C GLY A 3 -6.06 -13.27 6.50
N TYR A 4 -7.38 -13.10 6.69
CA TYR A 4 -8.17 -13.90 7.60
C TYR A 4 -9.54 -14.25 6.99
N TYR A 5 -9.81 -15.54 6.92
CA TYR A 5 -11.12 -16.07 6.54
C TYR A 5 -12.00 -16.21 7.78
N ILE A 6 -13.20 -15.63 7.76
CA ILE A 6 -14.10 -15.64 8.91
C ILE A 6 -14.83 -17.00 8.98
N PRO A 7 -14.58 -17.84 10.00
CA PRO A 7 -15.16 -19.18 10.08
C PRO A 7 -16.69 -19.15 10.08
N GLY A 8 -17.31 -20.11 9.38
CA GLY A 8 -18.77 -20.20 9.27
C GLY A 8 -19.41 -19.17 8.33
N THR A 9 -18.62 -18.34 7.65
CA THR A 9 -19.11 -17.35 6.67
C THR A 9 -18.48 -17.54 5.28
N LYS A 10 -18.81 -16.64 4.34
CA LYS A 10 -18.23 -16.54 2.99
C LYS A 10 -17.27 -15.35 2.85
N TRP A 11 -16.89 -14.72 3.95
CA TRP A 11 -16.11 -13.50 3.97
C TRP A 11 -14.66 -13.77 4.36
N GLU A 12 -13.77 -13.10 3.66
CA GLU A 12 -12.34 -13.03 3.96
C GLU A 12 -11.92 -11.57 3.90
N VAL A 13 -11.02 -11.18 4.79
CA VAL A 13 -10.46 -9.83 4.85
C VAL A 13 -8.94 -9.93 4.76
N ASP A 14 -8.32 -8.97 4.08
CA ASP A 14 -6.89 -8.90 3.95
C ASP A 14 -6.38 -7.47 4.11
N ALA A 15 -5.14 -7.36 4.57
CA ALA A 15 -4.44 -6.09 4.74
C ALA A 15 -2.98 -6.26 4.34
N ARG A 16 -2.54 -5.37 3.45
CA ARG A 16 -1.18 -5.37 2.95
C ARG A 16 -0.58 -3.98 3.12
N HIS A 17 0.60 -3.93 3.71
CA HIS A 17 1.42 -2.74 3.82
C HIS A 17 2.72 -2.98 3.07
N ASP A 18 2.98 -2.16 2.07
CA ASP A 18 4.16 -2.21 1.22
C ASP A 18 4.94 -0.90 1.36
N VAL A 19 6.26 -1.04 1.57
CA VAL A 19 7.21 0.07 1.53
C VAL A 19 8.22 -0.24 0.43
N TYR A 20 8.41 0.71 -0.46
CA TYR A 20 9.38 0.63 -1.54
C TYR A 20 10.25 1.89 -1.52
N ASN A 21 11.55 1.71 -1.35
CA ASN A 21 12.54 2.78 -1.43
C ASN A 21 13.24 2.71 -2.80
N ARG A 22 13.50 3.87 -3.41
CA ARG A 22 14.32 3.96 -4.64
C ARG A 22 15.37 5.03 -4.43
N LEU A 23 16.56 4.77 -4.97
CA LEU A 23 17.74 5.62 -4.79
C LEU A 23 18.07 5.78 -3.30
N GLU A 24 18.03 4.66 -2.58
CA GLU A 24 18.40 4.59 -1.16
C GLU A 24 19.84 5.11 -0.99
N ASP A 25 20.06 5.94 0.04
CA ASP A 25 21.30 6.67 0.30
C ASP A 25 21.68 7.76 -0.74
N ASP A 26 20.77 8.15 -1.66
CA ASP A 26 20.96 9.28 -2.57
C ASP A 26 20.16 10.51 -2.12
N VAL A 27 20.59 11.72 -2.53
CA VAL A 27 19.82 12.95 -2.28
C VAL A 27 18.41 12.84 -2.88
N MET A 28 18.26 12.12 -3.99
CA MET A 28 17.00 11.86 -4.70
C MET A 28 16.21 10.67 -4.14
N GLU A 29 16.53 10.19 -2.94
CA GLU A 29 15.80 9.09 -2.32
C GLU A 29 14.30 9.40 -2.28
N THR A 30 13.53 8.44 -2.76
CA THR A 30 12.08 8.51 -2.78
C THR A 30 11.53 7.25 -2.12
N GLN A 31 10.56 7.44 -1.24
CA GLN A 31 9.85 6.39 -0.53
C GLN A 31 8.40 6.34 -1.00
N TRP A 32 7.98 5.16 -1.45
CA TRP A 32 6.59 4.85 -1.78
C TRP A 32 6.01 3.94 -0.71
N VAL A 33 4.96 4.41 -0.05
CA VAL A 33 4.21 3.62 0.93
C VAL A 33 2.84 3.33 0.34
N THR A 34 2.47 2.06 0.29
CA THR A 34 1.14 1.62 -0.15
C THR A 34 0.50 0.79 0.95
N THR A 35 -0.73 1.15 1.32
CA THR A 35 -1.56 0.34 2.21
C THR A 35 -2.79 -0.10 1.44
N THR A 36 -3.00 -1.42 1.34
CA THR A 36 -4.14 -2.04 0.70
C THR A 36 -5.00 -2.73 1.75
N LEU A 37 -6.29 -2.45 1.74
CA LEU A 37 -7.30 -3.14 2.53
C LEU A 37 -8.23 -3.89 1.58
N GLY A 38 -8.31 -5.20 1.76
CA GLY A 38 -9.11 -6.10 0.93
C GLY A 38 -10.27 -6.71 1.68
N VAL A 39 -11.39 -6.85 0.97
CA VAL A 39 -12.53 -7.65 1.40
C VAL A 39 -12.90 -8.58 0.25
N GLN A 40 -13.10 -9.85 0.56
CA GLN A 40 -13.39 -10.90 -0.39
C GLN A 40 -14.67 -11.64 0.00
N TYR A 41 -15.56 -11.83 -0.96
CA TYR A 41 -16.77 -12.63 -0.81
C TYR A 41 -16.74 -13.86 -1.71
N HIS A 42 -16.82 -15.04 -1.10
CA HIS A 42 -16.73 -16.33 -1.78
C HIS A 42 -18.13 -16.86 -2.15
N PHE A 43 -18.51 -16.80 -3.42
CA PHE A 43 -19.77 -17.39 -3.87
C PHE A 43 -19.75 -18.92 -3.77
N ASN A 44 -18.62 -19.50 -4.18
CA ASN A 44 -18.29 -20.92 -4.13
C ASN A 44 -16.75 -21.06 -4.07
N LEU A 45 -16.22 -22.28 -3.96
CA LEU A 45 -14.77 -22.54 -3.85
C LEU A 45 -13.92 -22.07 -5.05
N LYS A 46 -14.53 -21.77 -6.19
CA LYS A 46 -13.86 -21.36 -7.43
C LYS A 46 -14.12 -19.90 -7.82
N THR A 47 -15.14 -19.27 -7.23
CA THR A 47 -15.60 -17.94 -7.63
C THR A 47 -15.72 -17.05 -6.41
N ARG A 48 -14.98 -15.94 -6.43
CA ARG A 48 -15.03 -14.90 -5.41
C ARG A 48 -15.07 -13.51 -6.04
N LEU A 49 -15.66 -12.57 -5.33
CA LEU A 49 -15.54 -11.14 -5.59
C LEU A 49 -14.52 -10.54 -4.62
N THR A 50 -13.60 -9.74 -5.13
CA THR A 50 -12.60 -9.05 -4.32
C THR A 50 -12.76 -7.55 -4.50
N PHE A 51 -12.83 -6.83 -3.39
CA PHE A 51 -12.79 -5.37 -3.35
C PHE A 51 -11.52 -4.94 -2.61
N ASN A 52 -10.75 -4.03 -3.22
CA ASN A 52 -9.52 -3.49 -2.63
C ASN A 52 -9.61 -1.97 -2.55
N TYR A 53 -9.35 -1.43 -1.36
CA TYR A 53 -9.11 -0.02 -1.15
C TYR A 53 -7.61 0.24 -0.97
N ILE A 54 -7.04 1.07 -1.84
CA ILE A 54 -5.59 1.28 -1.91
C ILE A 54 -5.27 2.73 -1.61
N MET A 55 -4.49 2.94 -0.55
CA MET A 55 -3.93 4.22 -0.15
C MET A 55 -2.46 4.27 -0.56
N ARG A 56 -2.05 5.33 -1.24
CA ARG A 56 -0.67 5.52 -1.71
C ARG A 56 -0.14 6.87 -1.26
N ASP A 57 1.06 6.85 -0.70
CA ASP A 57 1.82 8.01 -0.31
C ASP A 57 3.22 7.91 -0.94
N VAL A 58 3.71 9.04 -1.45
CA VAL A 58 5.01 9.14 -2.11
C VAL A 58 5.74 10.34 -1.54
N LYS A 59 6.93 10.10 -1.00
CA LYS A 59 7.74 11.13 -0.35
C LYS A 59 9.14 11.14 -0.92
N ALA A 60 9.64 12.32 -1.23
CA ALA A 60 11.07 12.53 -1.42
C ALA A 60 11.68 12.73 -0.03
N VAL A 61 12.42 11.73 0.47
CA VAL A 61 12.74 11.61 1.90
C VAL A 61 13.71 12.70 2.37
N ASN A 62 14.55 13.19 1.44
CA ASN A 62 15.59 14.17 1.69
C ASN A 62 15.21 15.61 1.28
N PHE A 63 13.98 15.83 0.80
CA PHE A 63 13.49 17.15 0.39
C PHE A 63 12.45 17.67 1.37
N SER A 64 12.63 18.90 1.84
CA SER A 64 11.67 19.55 2.74
C SER A 64 10.39 19.92 1.99
N ALA A 65 9.23 19.64 2.57
CA ALA A 65 7.93 19.99 1.98
C ALA A 65 7.67 21.51 1.87
N ALA A 66 8.54 22.35 2.46
CA ALA A 66 8.36 23.80 2.57
C ALA A 66 9.20 24.62 1.60
N THR A 67 10.13 24.01 0.86
CA THR A 67 11.04 24.71 -0.05
C THR A 67 10.85 24.18 -1.47
N GLY A 68 10.92 25.06 -2.47
CA GLY A 68 10.71 24.67 -3.87
C GLY A 68 11.81 23.72 -4.38
N PRO A 69 11.54 22.88 -5.41
CA PRO A 69 12.49 21.86 -5.89
C PRO A 69 13.87 22.41 -6.31
N ASN A 70 13.92 23.67 -6.76
CA ASN A 70 15.14 24.32 -7.23
C ASN A 70 15.98 24.97 -6.12
N GLU A 71 15.45 25.09 -4.91
CA GLU A 71 16.14 25.68 -3.74
C GLU A 71 16.76 24.61 -2.83
N GLN A 72 16.62 23.33 -3.18
CA GLN A 72 17.06 22.18 -2.38
C GLN A 72 18.11 21.31 -3.11
N LEU A 73 18.62 21.78 -4.26
CA LEU A 73 19.62 21.11 -5.12
C LEU A 73 20.96 21.83 -5.12
#